data_AF-A0A5C7PTC5-F1
#
_entry.id   AF-A0A5C7PTC5-F1
#
_cell.length_a   1.000
_cell.length_b   1.000
_cell.length_c   1.000
_cell.angle_alpha   90.00
_cell.angle_beta   90.00
_cell.angle_gamma   90.00
#
_symmetry.space_group_name_H-M   'P 1'
#
loop_
_entity.id
_entity.type
_entity.pdbx_description
1 polymer ?
#
loop_
_entity_poly.entity_id
_entity_poly.type
_entity_poly.pdbx_seq_one_letter_code
_entity_poly.pdbx_strand_id
1 'polypeptide(L)'
;MSFQKLPAIEGSVACVTCNCGAHETLEMERVLAVGFGEVVVTKNGTTIWSESEAERSGADWDDYWTAQKAEDAAKADPDHDWRINFMAPLYGAEYQRQGDGHWVLVRRDQGFA
;
A
#
# COMPACT_ATOMS: atom_id res chain seq x y z
N MET A 1 14.59 13.78 8.79
CA MET A 1 15.70 12.81 8.61
C MET A 1 15.56 12.25 7.20
N SER A 2 16.61 12.20 6.37
CA SER A 2 16.46 11.63 5.02
C SER A 2 16.39 10.11 5.12
N PHE A 3 15.23 9.52 4.86
CA PHE A 3 15.06 8.07 4.77
C PHE A 3 15.67 7.52 3.48
N GLN A 4 16.03 6.23 3.47
CA GLN A 4 16.60 5.58 2.30
C GLN A 4 15.52 5.28 1.27
N LYS A 5 15.70 5.79 0.04
CA LYS A 5 14.88 5.39 -1.12
C LYS A 5 15.37 4.05 -1.65
N LEU A 6 14.49 3.07 -1.69
CA LEU A 6 14.77 1.74 -2.24
C LEU A 6 14.60 1.75 -3.77
N PRO A 7 15.32 0.91 -4.51
CA PRO A 7 15.12 0.82 -5.96
C PRO A 7 13.71 0.28 -6.27
N ALA A 8 13.07 0.86 -7.28
CA ALA A 8 11.83 0.31 -7.82
C ALA A 8 12.10 -1.05 -8.47
N ILE A 9 11.14 -1.97 -8.37
CA ILE A 9 11.21 -3.31 -8.96
C ILE A 9 10.05 -3.55 -9.93
N GLU A 10 10.24 -4.49 -10.86
CA GLU A 10 9.18 -4.90 -11.79
C GLU A 10 8.01 -5.55 -11.05
N GLY A 11 6.81 -5.21 -11.51
CA GLY A 11 5.55 -5.73 -11.00
C GLY A 11 5.26 -7.18 -11.41
N SER A 12 4.09 -7.65 -11.00
CA SER A 12 3.57 -8.97 -11.37
C SER A 12 2.04 -9.00 -11.29
N VAL A 13 1.42 -9.76 -12.20
CA VAL A 13 -0.02 -10.01 -12.22
C VAL A 13 -0.32 -11.32 -11.48
N ALA A 14 -1.20 -11.26 -10.49
CA ALA A 14 -1.65 -12.41 -9.71
C ALA A 14 -2.86 -13.11 -10.36
N CYS A 15 -3.80 -12.35 -10.92
CA CYS A 15 -4.92 -12.91 -11.68
C CYS A 15 -5.16 -12.13 -12.98
N VAL A 16 -5.09 -12.85 -14.09
CA VAL A 16 -5.22 -12.32 -15.46
C VAL A 16 -6.63 -11.84 -15.79
N THR A 17 -7.65 -12.26 -15.03
CA THR A 17 -9.04 -11.82 -15.22
C THR A 17 -9.26 -10.42 -14.68
N CYS A 18 -8.81 -10.14 -13.44
CA CYS A 18 -8.91 -8.79 -12.86
C CYS A 18 -7.68 -7.91 -13.07
N ASN A 19 -6.60 -8.45 -13.65
CA ASN A 19 -5.29 -7.81 -13.73
C ASN A 19 -4.78 -7.30 -12.36
N CYS A 20 -5.21 -7.97 -11.31
CA CYS A 20 -4.89 -7.68 -9.91
C CYS A 20 -3.52 -8.30 -9.56
N GLY A 21 -2.74 -7.65 -8.69
CA GLY A 21 -1.38 -8.05 -8.35
C GLY A 21 -0.53 -6.90 -7.82
N ALA A 22 0.79 -7.09 -7.80
CA ALA A 22 1.77 -6.09 -7.39
C ALA A 22 2.25 -5.29 -8.61
N HIS A 23 1.59 -4.18 -8.94
CA HIS A 23 1.99 -3.29 -10.04
C HIS A 23 3.18 -2.41 -9.65
N GLU A 24 3.97 -1.94 -10.63
CA GLU A 24 5.18 -1.12 -10.39
C GLU A 24 4.88 0.19 -9.66
N THR A 25 3.71 0.77 -9.93
CA THR A 25 3.20 1.98 -9.28
C THR A 25 1.82 1.74 -8.71
N LEU A 26 1.48 2.49 -7.67
CA LEU A 26 0.15 2.45 -7.06
C LEU A 26 -0.72 3.60 -7.57
N GLU A 27 -1.88 3.27 -8.13
CA GLU A 27 -2.88 4.26 -8.55
C GLU A 27 -3.52 4.92 -7.32
N MET A 28 -3.68 6.25 -7.35
CA MET A 28 -4.19 7.01 -6.20
C MET A 28 -5.62 6.63 -5.80
N GLU A 29 -6.43 6.17 -6.75
CA GLU A 29 -7.81 5.71 -6.52
C GLU A 29 -7.86 4.30 -5.94
N ARG A 30 -6.74 3.57 -5.88
CA ARG A 30 -6.72 2.21 -5.33
C ARG A 30 -7.14 2.24 -3.87
N VAL A 31 -8.28 1.62 -3.58
CA VAL A 31 -8.71 1.32 -2.21
C VAL A 31 -7.69 0.39 -1.56
N LEU A 32 -7.25 0.73 -0.35
CA LEU A 32 -6.29 -0.02 0.45
C LEU A 32 -7.01 -1.14 1.20
N ALA A 33 -7.61 -2.05 0.44
CA ALA A 33 -8.27 -3.23 0.96
C ALA A 33 -8.02 -4.42 0.02
N VAL A 34 -7.83 -5.60 0.60
CA VAL A 34 -7.69 -6.89 -0.11
C VAL A 34 -8.80 -7.87 0.25
N GLY A 35 -9.64 -7.56 1.24
CA GLY A 35 -10.83 -8.31 1.64
C GLY A 35 -10.53 -9.60 2.40
N PHE A 36 -9.48 -10.34 2.00
CA PHE A 36 -8.93 -11.46 2.76
C PHE A 36 -7.42 -11.32 2.84
N GLY A 37 -6.90 -10.93 4.00
CA GLY A 37 -5.52 -10.52 4.17
C GLY A 37 -5.45 -9.22 4.95
N GLU A 38 -4.45 -8.40 4.65
CA GLU A 38 -4.27 -7.11 5.32
C GLU A 38 -3.61 -6.09 4.40
N VAL A 39 -4.04 -4.83 4.49
CA VAL A 39 -3.30 -3.68 4.01
C VAL A 39 -2.98 -2.73 5.16
N VAL A 40 -1.70 -2.37 5.31
CA VAL A 40 -1.26 -1.38 6.32
C VAL A 40 -0.52 -0.22 5.70
N VAL A 41 -0.75 0.97 6.26
CA VAL A 41 0.05 2.18 5.98
C VAL A 41 0.97 2.41 7.17
N THR A 42 2.27 2.55 6.89
CA THR A 42 3.28 2.76 7.93
C THR A 42 4.06 4.05 7.71
N LYS A 43 4.42 4.70 8.82
CA LYS A 43 5.33 5.83 8.88
C LYS A 43 6.54 5.44 9.73
N ASN A 44 7.73 5.42 9.14
CA ASN A 44 8.96 4.94 9.77
C ASN A 44 8.80 3.55 10.43
N GLY A 45 8.04 2.66 9.78
CA GLY A 45 7.76 1.31 10.29
C GLY A 45 6.65 1.23 11.34
N THR A 46 6.11 2.35 11.80
CA THR A 46 4.95 2.37 12.71
C THR A 46 3.66 2.42 11.90
N THR A 47 2.74 1.48 12.14
CA THR A 47 1.40 1.50 11.53
C THR A 47 0.63 2.73 11.98
N ILE A 48 0.14 3.50 11.01
CA ILE A 48 -0.74 4.66 11.24
C ILE A 48 -2.18 4.40 10.82
N TRP A 49 -2.38 3.39 9.98
CA TRP A 49 -3.69 2.92 9.52
C TRP A 49 -3.59 1.46 9.09
N SER A 50 -4.65 0.68 9.33
CA SER A 50 -4.76 -0.71 8.91
C SER A 50 -6.17 -1.06 8.46
N GLU A 51 -6.29 -1.95 7.47
CA GLU A 51 -7.55 -2.50 6.96
C GLU A 51 -8.34 -3.18 8.09
N SER A 52 -7.66 -4.02 8.89
CA SER A 52 -8.30 -4.73 10.01
C SER A 52 -8.89 -3.80 11.08
N GLU A 53 -8.22 -2.69 11.42
CA GLU A 53 -8.77 -1.74 12.40
C GLU A 53 -9.97 -0.99 11.85
N ALA A 54 -9.94 -0.63 10.56
CA ALA A 54 -11.09 -0.05 9.88
C ALA A 54 -12.28 -1.01 9.91
N GLU A 55 -12.09 -2.27 9.51
CA GLU A 55 -13.14 -3.30 9.54
C GLU A 55 -13.74 -3.49 10.94
N ARG A 56 -12.88 -3.62 11.97
CA ARG A 56 -13.32 -3.77 13.37
C ARG A 56 -14.11 -2.57 13.89
N SER A 57 -13.87 -1.39 13.33
CA SER A 57 -14.62 -0.17 13.68
C SER A 57 -15.99 -0.09 12.99
N GLY A 58 -16.31 -1.03 12.08
CA GLY A 58 -17.55 -1.05 11.32
C GLY A 58 -17.51 -0.20 10.05
N ALA A 59 -16.32 0.07 9.51
CA ALA A 59 -16.14 0.79 8.25
C ALA A 59 -16.83 0.06 7.08
N ASP A 60 -17.52 0.82 6.22
CA ASP A 60 -17.99 0.33 4.93
C ASP A 60 -16.91 0.58 3.85
N TRP A 61 -17.13 0.10 2.63
CA TRP A 61 -16.19 0.20 1.50
C TRP A 61 -15.69 1.63 1.26
N ASP A 62 -16.56 2.63 1.40
CA ASP A 62 -16.23 4.04 1.16
C ASP A 62 -15.42 4.68 2.30
N ASP A 63 -15.33 4.03 3.46
CA ASP A 63 -14.55 4.51 4.62
C ASP A 63 -13.09 4.04 4.59
N TYR A 64 -12.78 3.02 3.78
CA TYR A 64 -11.41 2.54 3.62
C TYR A 64 -10.52 3.61 2.99
N TRP A 65 -9.27 3.66 3.43
CA TRP A 65 -8.32 4.57 2.82
C TRP A 65 -8.08 4.18 1.37
N THR A 66 -7.95 5.18 0.52
CA THR A 66 -7.33 5.03 -0.80
C THR A 66 -5.84 5.35 -0.71
N ALA A 67 -5.09 4.99 -1.75
CA ALA A 67 -3.71 5.45 -1.90
C ALA A 67 -3.60 6.99 -1.87
N GLN A 68 -4.62 7.71 -2.37
CA GLN A 68 -4.69 9.18 -2.26
C GLN A 68 -4.75 9.63 -0.80
N LYS A 69 -5.53 8.95 0.06
CA LYS A 69 -5.61 9.31 1.48
C LYS A 69 -4.28 9.11 2.21
N ALA A 70 -3.59 8.01 1.89
CA ALA A 70 -2.23 7.77 2.37
C ALA A 70 -1.24 8.83 1.84
N GLU A 71 -1.37 9.23 0.58
CA GLU A 71 -0.57 10.30 -0.02
C GLU A 71 -0.80 11.65 0.67
N ASP A 72 -2.04 12.01 1.00
CA ASP A 72 -2.35 13.26 1.70
C ASP A 72 -1.72 13.28 3.11
N ALA A 73 -1.77 12.16 3.82
CA ALA A 73 -1.09 12.00 5.11
C ALA A 73 0.43 12.13 4.97
N ALA A 74 1.00 11.55 3.91
CA ALA A 74 2.44 11.61 3.65
C ALA A 74 2.92 12.98 3.16
N LYS A 75 2.12 13.70 2.38
CA LYS A 75 2.39 15.08 1.96
C LYS A 75 2.44 16.04 3.14
N ALA A 76 1.62 15.82 4.16
CA ALA A 76 1.62 16.64 5.37
C ALA A 76 2.90 16.44 6.21
N ASP A 77 3.62 15.33 6.02
CA ASP A 77 4.82 14.99 6.77
C ASP A 77 5.86 14.26 5.87
N PRO A 78 6.46 14.97 4.88
CA PRO A 78 7.19 14.36 3.78
C PRO A 78 8.58 13.81 4.15
N ASP A 79 9.14 14.20 5.30
CA ASP A 79 10.49 13.84 5.74
C ASP A 79 10.56 12.48 6.46
N HIS A 80 9.65 11.57 6.13
CA HIS A 80 9.47 10.26 6.76
C HIS A 80 9.36 9.13 5.72
N ASP A 81 9.77 7.92 6.10
CA ASP A 81 9.60 6.74 5.27
C ASP A 81 8.15 6.27 5.33
N TRP A 82 7.43 6.52 4.25
CA TRP A 82 6.03 6.14 4.10
C TRP A 82 5.92 4.89 3.25
N ARG A 83 5.25 3.86 3.78
CA ARG A 83 5.03 2.60 3.08
C ARG A 83 3.58 2.15 3.12
N ILE A 84 3.15 1.49 2.04
CA ILE A 84 1.88 0.77 1.96
C ILE A 84 2.22 -0.71 1.73
N ASN A 85 1.75 -1.58 2.61
CA ASN A 85 2.01 -3.02 2.53
C ASN A 85 0.71 -3.76 2.29
N PHE A 86 0.64 -4.47 1.16
CA PHE A 86 -0.41 -5.43 0.83
C PHE A 86 0.09 -6.83 1.18
N MET A 87 -0.65 -7.51 2.04
CA MET A 87 -0.46 -8.93 2.39
C MET A 87 -1.73 -9.66 1.94
N ALA A 88 -1.84 -9.92 0.64
CA ALA A 88 -2.97 -10.62 0.05
C ALA A 88 -2.66 -12.11 -0.12
N PRO A 89 -3.67 -12.96 -0.41
CA PRO A 89 -3.48 -14.39 -0.49
C PRO A 89 -2.64 -14.78 -1.71
N LEU A 90 -2.85 -14.09 -2.82
CA LEU A 90 -2.23 -14.39 -4.12
C LEU A 90 -1.10 -13.42 -4.51
N TYR A 91 -0.83 -12.40 -3.69
CA TYR A 91 0.31 -11.51 -3.88
C TYR A 91 0.64 -10.73 -2.61
N GLY A 92 1.93 -10.46 -2.41
CA GLY A 92 2.40 -9.43 -1.48
C GLY A 92 2.99 -8.26 -2.25
N ALA A 93 2.80 -7.04 -1.75
CA ALA A 93 3.39 -5.84 -2.33
C ALA A 93 3.74 -4.82 -1.24
N GLU A 94 4.93 -4.24 -1.31
CA GLU A 94 5.32 -3.09 -0.49
C GLU A 94 5.64 -1.93 -1.42
N TYR A 95 4.94 -0.82 -1.21
CA TYR A 95 5.16 0.44 -1.92
C TYR A 95 5.85 1.43 -1.00
N GLN A 96 6.82 2.17 -1.53
CA GLN A 96 7.45 3.30 -0.85
C GLN A 96 7.10 4.61 -1.56
N ARG A 97 6.77 5.64 -0.79
CA ARG A 97 6.61 6.99 -1.34
C ARG A 97 7.97 7.60 -1.68
N GLN A 98 8.15 8.06 -2.92
CA GLN A 98 9.41 8.64 -3.40
C GLN A 98 9.28 10.01 -4.05
N GLY A 99 8.16 10.68 -3.82
CA GLY A 99 7.84 12.01 -4.32
C GLY A 99 6.33 12.24 -4.26
N ASP A 100 5.89 13.42 -4.68
CA ASP A 100 4.47 13.75 -4.67
C ASP A 100 3.68 12.87 -5.63
N GLY A 101 2.72 12.13 -5.07
CA GLY A 101 1.89 11.16 -5.79
C GLY A 101 2.68 9.97 -6.36
N HIS A 102 3.93 9.77 -5.94
CA HIS A 102 4.80 8.76 -6.53
C HIS A 102 5.09 7.63 -5.53
N TRP A 103 4.28 6.57 -5.64
CA TRP A 103 4.41 5.33 -4.86
C TRP A 103 4.98 4.24 -5.76
N VAL A 104 6.16 3.74 -5.41
CA VAL A 104 6.87 2.74 -6.21
C VAL A 104 6.95 1.42 -5.47
N LEU A 105 6.78 0.32 -6.21
CA LEU A 105 6.94 -1.03 -5.69
C LEU A 105 8.42 -1.29 -5.35
N VAL A 106 8.69 -1.69 -4.11
CA VAL A 106 10.06 -1.97 -3.62
C VAL A 106 10.24 -3.41 -3.15
N ARG A 107 9.15 -4.13 -2.88
CA ARG A 107 9.14 -5.57 -2.60
C ARG A 107 7.83 -6.20 -3.10
N ARG A 108 7.92 -7.44 -3.57
CA ARG A 108 6.77 -8.30 -3.86
C ARG A 108 7.04 -9.75 -3.48
N ASP A 109 5.99 -10.51 -3.26
CA ASP A 109 6.02 -11.96 -3.02
C ASP A 109 4.74 -12.62 -3.56
N GLN A 110 4.63 -13.94 -3.43
CA GLN A 110 3.52 -14.74 -3.98
C GLN A 110 2.23 -14.69 -3.14
N GLY A 111 2.20 -13.89 -2.07
CA GLY A 111 1.14 -13.94 -1.08
C GLY A 111 1.35 -15.07 -0.07
N PHE A 112 0.32 -15.31 0.74
CA PHE A 112 0.39 -16.29 1.83
C PHE A 112 -0.38 -17.60 1.58
N ALA A 113 -1.02 -17.76 0.42
CA ALA A 113 -1.80 -18.94 0.07
C ALA A 113 -1.09 -19.87 -0.93
#